data_AF-A0A645G315-F1
#
_entry.id   AF-A0A645G315-F1
#
_cell.length_a   1.000
_cell.length_b   1.000
_cell.length_c   1.000
_cell.angle_alpha   90.00
_cell.angle_beta   90.00
_cell.angle_gamma   90.00
#
_symmetry.space_group_name_H-M   'P 1'
#
loop_
_entity.id
_entity.type
_entity.pdbx_description
1 polymer ?
#
loop_
_entity_poly.entity_id
_entity_poly.type
_entity_poly.pdbx_seq_one_letter_code
_entity_poly.pdbx_strand_id
1 'polypeptide(L)' 'MKQHLLDMGFVAGQIVQIIGNSNQGLVLSIKGVRLALNRGLAHRINVA' A
#
# COMPACT_ATOMS: atom_id res chain seq x y z
N MET A 1 6.20 -11.16 -6.97
CA MET A 1 5.56 -10.07 -6.20
C MET A 1 6.48 -8.87 -5.93
N LYS A 2 7.74 -9.06 -5.51
CA LYS A 2 8.64 -7.93 -5.20
C LYS A 2 8.86 -6.99 -6.39
N GLN A 3 9.09 -7.53 -7.59
CA GLN A 3 9.29 -6.73 -8.80
C GLN A 3 8.05 -5.90 -9.16
N HIS A 4 6.87 -6.51 -9.14
CA HIS A 4 5.62 -5.80 -9.44
C HIS A 4 5.36 -4.62 -8.49
N LEU A 5 5.70 -4.74 -7.21
CA LEU A 5 5.62 -3.64 -6.25
C LEU A 5 6.62 -2.52 -6.57
N LEU A 6 7.84 -2.86 -6.97
CA LEU A 6 8.84 -1.89 -7.41
C LEU A 6 8.38 -1.15 -8.67
N ASP A 7 7.84 -1.88 -9.65
CA ASP A 7 7.37 -1.32 -10.92
C ASP A 7 6.17 -0.37 -10.70
N MET A 8 5.31 -0.66 -9.71
CA MET A 8 4.23 0.24 -9.27
C MET A 8 4.72 1.46 -8.48
N GLY A 9 5.99 1.52 -8.10
CA GLY A 9 6.54 2.57 -7.25
C GLY A 9 6.17 2.41 -5.78
N PHE A 10 5.79 1.22 -5.33
CA PHE A 10 5.58 0.92 -3.91
C PHE A 10 6.93 0.69 -3.21
N VAL A 11 7.65 1.78 -3.00
CA VAL A 11 8.96 1.81 -2.33
C VAL A 11 8.90 2.64 -1.06
N ALA A 12 9.79 2.34 -0.10
CA ALA A 12 9.89 3.11 1.14
C ALA A 12 10.18 4.59 0.84
N GLY A 13 9.55 5.49 1.60
CA GLY A 13 9.68 6.94 1.41
C GLY A 13 8.79 7.54 0.31
N GLN A 14 8.01 6.73 -0.41
CA GLN A 14 6.98 7.26 -1.30
C GLN A 14 5.76 7.77 -0.53
N ILE A 15 5.20 8.88 -1.01
CA ILE A 15 3.89 9.36 -0.57
C ILE A 15 2.83 8.49 -1.24
N VAL A 16 1.94 7.93 -0.42
CA VAL A 16 0.82 7.11 -0.86
C VAL A 16 -0.47 7.70 -0.32
N GLN A 17 -1.56 7.54 -1.07
CA GLN A 17 -2.87 7.98 -0.60
C GLN A 17 -3.67 6.78 -0.12
N ILE A 18 -4.18 6.84 1.11
CA ILE A 18 -5.12 5.84 1.62
C ILE A 18 -6.50 6.20 1.04
N ILE A 19 -7.06 5.30 0.24
CA ILE A 19 -8.39 5.48 -0.37
C ILE A 19 -9.46 4.60 0.27
N GLY A 20 -9.05 3.67 1.14
CA GLY A 20 -9.97 2.84 1.90
C GLY A 20 -9.27 2.22 3.10
N ASN A 21 -9.96 2.23 4.24
CA ASN A 21 -9.53 1.57 5.47
C ASN A 21 -10.69 0.75 6.03
N SER A 22 -10.44 -0.52 6.33
CA SER A 22 -11.44 -1.43 6.86
C SER A 22 -10.80 -2.43 7.83
N ASN A 23 -11.63 -3.13 8.61
CA ASN A 23 -11.15 -4.20 9.49
C ASN A 23 -10.49 -5.37 8.74
N GLN A 24 -10.73 -5.51 7.42
CA GLN A 24 -10.14 -6.55 6.58
C GLN A 24 -8.76 -6.16 6.02
N GLY A 25 -8.47 -4.86 5.94
CA GLY A 25 -7.26 -4.36 5.30
C GLY A 25 -7.31 -2.91 4.86
N LEU A 26 -6.29 -2.52 4.10
CA LEU A 26 -6.02 -1.15 3.66
C LEU A 26 -5.96 -1.08 2.13
N VAL A 27 -6.58 -0.08 1.53
CA VAL A 27 -6.48 0.18 0.09
C VAL A 27 -5.70 1.46 -0.14
N LEU A 28 -4.60 1.33 -0.87
CA LEU A 28 -3.69 2.41 -1.21
C LEU A 28 -3.84 2.79 -2.69
N SER A 29 -3.67 4.06 -2.99
CA SER A 29 -3.47 4.60 -4.33
C SER A 29 -2.04 5.09 -4.47
N ILE A 30 -1.31 4.53 -5.44
CA ILE A 30 0.10 4.83 -5.72
C ILE A 30 0.19 5.14 -7.21
N LYS A 31 0.44 6.40 -7.58
CA LYS A 31 0.57 6.83 -8.99
C LYS A 31 -0.61 6.39 -9.88
N GLY A 32 -1.82 6.36 -9.34
CA GLY A 32 -3.03 5.94 -10.05
C GLY A 32 -3.32 4.43 -10.03
N VAL A 33 -2.41 3.61 -9.46
CA VAL A 33 -2.63 2.18 -9.26
C VAL A 33 -3.22 1.93 -7.87
N ARG A 34 -4.24 1.07 -7.79
CA ARG A 34 -4.88 0.67 -6.53
C ARG A 34 -4.26 -0.62 -6.01
N LEU A 35 -3.72 -0.58 -4.80
CA LEU A 35 -3.14 -1.73 -4.11
C LEU A 35 -3.95 -2.03 -2.85
N ALA A 36 -4.61 -3.19 -2.84
CA ALA A 36 -5.29 -3.70 -1.66
C ALA A 36 -4.32 -4.56 -0.83
N LEU A 37 -4.16 -4.19 0.44
CA LEU A 37 -3.35 -4.89 1.42
C LEU A 37 -4.28 -5.56 2.43
N ASN A 38 -4.00 -6.83 2.73
CA ASN A 38 -4.67 -7.49 3.83
C ASN A 38 -4.23 -6.91 5.19
N ARG A 39 -5.01 -7.16 6.23
CA ARG A 39 -4.74 -6.71 7.60
C ARG A 39 -3.33 -7.06 8.11
N GLY A 40 -2.83 -8.26 7.78
CA GLY A 40 -1.53 -8.74 8.24
C GLY A 40 -0.36 -7.95 7.67
N LEU A 41 -0.45 -7.53 6.41
CA LEU A 41 0.55 -6.70 5.75
C LEU A 41 0.37 -5.22 6.10
N ALA A 42 -0.87 -4.75 6.22
CA ALA A 42 -1.17 -3.38 6.63
C ALA A 42 -0.59 -3.04 8.02
N HIS A 43 -0.69 -3.95 9.00
CA HIS A 43 -0.11 -3.74 10.33
C HIS A 43 1.43 -3.66 10.36
N ARG A 44 2.12 -4.09 9.29
CA ARG A 44 3.59 -4.02 9.20
C ARG A 44 4.08 -2.73 8.54
N ILE A 45 3.18 -1.90 8.03
CA ILE A 45 3.53 -0.62 7.44
C ILE A 45 3.59 0.42 8.55
N ASN A 46 4.79 0.91 8.83
CA ASN A 46 5.00 2.03 9.73
C ASN A 46 4.92 3.32 8.91
N VAL A 47 3.92 4.16 9.20
CA VAL A 47 3.78 5.51 8.65
C VAL A 47 4.20 6.51 9.73
N ALA A 48 5.01 7.49 9.34
CA ALA A 48 5.44 8.58 10.21
C ALA A 48 4.50 9.78 10.07
#